data_AF-A0A6Y3EUB4-F1
#
_entry.id   AF-A0A6Y3EUB4-F1
#
_cell.length_a   1.000
_cell.length_b   1.000
_cell.length_c   1.000
_cell.angle_alpha   90.00
_cell.angle_beta   90.00
_cell.angle_gamma   90.00
#
_symmetry.space_group_name_H-M   'P 1'
#
loop_
_entity.id
_entity.type
_entity.pdbx_description
1 polymer ?
#
loop_
_entity_poly.entity_id
_entity_poly.type
_entity_poly.pdbx_seq_one_letter_code
_entity_poly.pdbx_strand_id
1 'polypeptide(L)' 'MKACPAGLYKLDDAGNIHFDSAGCLECGTCRVLCGNTLLEKWEYPAGTFGVEFRYG' A
#
# COMPACT_ATOMS: atom_id res chain seq x y z
N MET A 1 3.47 7.27 5.58
CA MET A 1 2.00 7.46 5.72
C MET A 1 1.51 6.69 6.95
N LYS A 2 1.00 7.36 8.00
CA LYS A 2 0.53 6.66 9.23
C LYS A 2 -0.79 5.89 9.04
N ALA A 3 -1.50 6.10 7.94
CA ALA A 3 -2.78 5.47 7.67
C ALA A 3 -2.70 4.07 7.06
N CYS A 4 -1.53 3.65 6.55
CA CYS A 4 -1.37 2.28 6.06
C CYS A 4 -1.25 1.33 7.27
N PRO A 5 -2.19 0.39 7.46
CA PRO A 5 -2.14 -0.51 8.62
C PRO A 5 -0.92 -1.43 8.60
N ALA A 6 -0.36 -1.71 7.42
CA ALA A 6 0.87 -2.48 7.26
C ALA A 6 2.16 -1.63 7.29
N GLY A 7 2.06 -0.31 7.44
CA GLY A 7 3.24 0.57 7.61
C GLY A 7 4.19 0.63 6.40
N LEU A 8 3.70 0.38 5.18
CA LEU A 8 4.53 0.11 3.99
C LEU A 8 5.12 1.37 3.32
N TYR A 9 4.79 2.56 3.80
CA TYR A 9 5.27 3.82 3.24
C TYR A 9 6.38 4.42 4.12
N LYS A 10 7.59 4.49 3.57
CA LYS A 10 8.77 5.08 4.24
C LYS A 10 9.19 6.36 3.53
N LEU A 11 9.63 7.34 4.29
CA LEU A 11 10.23 8.58 3.77
C LEU A 11 11.74 8.44 3.96
N ASP A 12 12.53 8.67 2.90
CA ASP A 12 13.99 8.73 3.02
C ASP A 12 14.48 10.14 3.39
N ASP A 13 15.78 10.27 3.68
CA ASP A 13 16.41 11.54 4.05
C ASP A 13 16.41 12.58 2.92
N ALA A 14 16.22 12.14 1.67
CA ALA A 14 16.10 13.00 0.49
C ALA A 14 14.65 13.45 0.23
N GLY A 15 13.69 13.01 1.05
CA GLY A 15 12.28 13.35 0.93
C GLY A 15 11.50 12.49 -0.07
N ASN A 16 12.07 11.40 -0.59
CA ASN A 16 11.35 10.47 -1.46
C ASN A 16 10.53 9.48 -0.64
N ILE A 17 9.38 9.11 -1.18
CA ILE A 17 8.49 8.12 -0.59
C ILE A 17 8.74 6.76 -1.25
N HIS A 18 9.06 5.78 -0.43
CA HIS A 18 9.22 4.37 -0.82
C HIS A 18 8.00 3.57 -0.37
N PHE A 19 7.51 2.70 -1.24
CA PHE A 19 6.38 1.81 -0.96
C PHE A 19 6.79 0.35 -1.16
N ASP A 20 6.51 -0.48 -0.17
CA ASP A 20 6.70 -1.94 -0.25
C ASP A 20 5.36 -2.63 -0.59
N SER A 21 5.22 -3.08 -1.84
CA SER A 21 4.00 -3.74 -2.30
C SER A 21 3.84 -5.18 -1.80
N ALA A 22 4.92 -5.85 -1.39
CA ALA A 22 4.89 -7.25 -0.98
C ALA A 22 4.14 -7.46 0.35
N GLY A 23 4.15 -6.44 1.22
CA GLY A 23 3.39 -6.44 2.48
C GLY A 23 1.97 -5.87 2.37
N CYS A 24 1.50 -5.52 1.16
CA CYS A 24 0.21 -4.86 0.98
C CYS A 24 -0.95 -5.77 1.42
N LEU A 25 -1.75 -5.31 2.39
CA LEU A 25 -2.96 -6.01 2.85
C LEU A 25 -4.18 -5.79 1.95
N GLU A 26 -4.00 -5.14 0.80
CA GLU A 26 -5.07 -4.87 -0.17
C GLU A 26 -6.28 -4.09 0.40
N CYS A 27 -6.12 -3.46 1.56
CA CYS A 27 -7.18 -2.75 2.28
C CYS A 27 -7.68 -1.47 1.60
N GLY A 28 -6.94 -0.92 0.63
CA GLY A 28 -7.34 0.28 -0.12
C GLY A 28 -7.27 1.61 0.64
N THR A 29 -6.84 1.65 1.90
CA THR A 29 -6.78 2.91 2.69
C THR A 29 -5.96 3.99 2.00
N CYS A 30 -4.80 3.62 1.44
CA CYS A 30 -3.96 4.56 0.71
C CYS A 30 -4.62 5.06 -0.58
N ARG A 31 -5.34 4.20 -1.31
CA ARG A 31 -6.12 4.60 -2.50
C ARG A 31 -7.18 5.65 -2.16
N VAL A 32 -7.92 5.45 -1.07
CA VAL A 32 -8.99 6.39 -0.65
C VAL A 32 -8.41 7.73 -0.18
N LEU A 33 -7.34 7.71 0.62
CA LEU A 33 -6.76 8.93 1.19
C LEU A 33 -5.95 9.74 0.18
N CYS A 34 -5.22 9.06 -0.71
CA CYS A 34 -4.32 9.75 -1.65
C CYS A 34 -5.02 10.20 -2.93
N GLY A 35 -6.16 9.60 -3.28
CA GLY A 35 -6.80 9.84 -4.57
C GLY A 35 -5.76 9.79 -5.70
N ASN A 36 -5.61 10.91 -6.42
CA ASN A 36 -4.71 11.04 -7.57
C ASN A 36 -3.39 11.78 -7.26
N THR A 37 -3.00 11.90 -5.99
CA THR A 37 -1.84 12.73 -5.59
C THR A 37 -0.56 11.91 -5.40
N LEU A 38 -0.60 10.93 -4.50
CA LEU A 38 0.55 10.11 -4.09
C LEU A 38 0.57 8.72 -4.72
N LEU A 39 -0.58 8.27 -5.22
CA LEU A 39 -0.73 6.99 -5.90
C LEU A 39 -1.11 7.27 -7.34
N GLU A 40 -0.20 6.95 -8.26
CA GLU A 40 -0.50 6.99 -9.69
C GLU A 40 -1.50 5.88 -10.05
N LYS A 41 -1.30 4.69 -9.48
CA LYS A 41 -2.15 3.52 -9.73
C LYS A 41 -2.26 2.64 -8.50
N TRP A 42 -3.46 2.17 -8.22
CA TRP A 42 -3.72 1.14 -7.22
C TRP A 42 -4.55 0.04 -7.86
N GLU A 43 -4.03 -1.17 -7.85
CA GLU A 43 -4.66 -2.36 -8.43
C GLU A 43 -4.45 -3.56 -7.51
N TYR A 44 -5.37 -4.51 -7.58
CA TYR A 44 -5.19 -5.80 -6.94
C TYR A 44 -4.03 -6.56 -7.60
N PRO A 45 -3.27 -7.36 -6.82
CA PRO A 45 -2.30 -8.29 -7.38
C PRO A 45 -2.96 -9.26 -8.38
N ALA A 46 -2.14 -9.87 -9.23
CA ALA A 46 -2.60 -10.96 -10.08
C ALA A 46 -3.16 -12.10 -9.21
N GLY A 47 -4.11 -12.87 -9.75
CA GLY A 47 -4.70 -14.01 -9.03
C GLY A 47 -3.62 -14.94 -8.47
N THR A 48 -3.84 -15.48 -7.26
CA THR A 48 -2.87 -16.27 -6.46
C THR A 48 -1.71 -15.50 -5.82
N PHE A 49 -1.59 -14.20 -6.08
CA PHE A 49 -0.67 -13.30 -5.37
C PHE A 49 -1.42 -12.44 -4.36
N GLY A 50 -0.66 -11.77 -3.48
CA GLY A 50 -1.21 -10.85 -2.52
C GLY A 50 -1.39 -11.45 -1.13
N VAL A 51 -2.31 -10.86 -0.37
CA VAL A 51 -2.57 -11.29 1.01
C VAL A 51 -3.49 -12.50 1.06
N GLU A 52 -3.14 -13.49 1.88
CA GLU A 52 -4.00 -14.66 2.18
C GLU A 52 -4.46 -14.59 3.64
N PHE A 53 -5.76 -14.46 3.85
CA PHE A 53 -6.36 -14.48 5.18
C PHE A 53 -6.71 -15.92 5.58
N ARG A 54 -6.13 -16.41 6.68
CA ARG A 54 -6.40 -17.77 7.20
C ARG A 54 -7.62 -17.86 8.12
N TYR A 55 -7.92 -16.78 8.83
CA TYR A 55 -8.97 -16.74 9.85
C TYR A 55 -9.86 -15.50 9.80
N GLY A 56 -9.78 -14.70 8.73
CA GLY A 56 -10.66 -13.54 8.50
C GLY A 56 -10.58 -12.49 9.58
#